data_AF-A0A349ILT7-F1
#
_entry.id   AF-A0A349ILT7-F1
#
_cell.length_a   1.000
_cell.length_b   1.000
_cell.length_c   1.000
_cell.angle_alpha   90.00
_cell.angle_beta   90.00
_cell.angle_gamma   90.00
#
_symmetry.space_group_name_H-M   'P 1'
#
loop_
_entity.id
_entity.type
_entity.pdbx_description
1 polymer ?
#
loop_
_entity_poly.entity_id
_entity_poly.type
_entity_poly.pdbx_seq_one_letter_code
_entity_poly.pdbx_strand_id
1 'polypeptide(L)'
;DIPVRTKDGLELDDSEDVYSFIVVSFCPVELLKDGLCYDRSTQTFFSRMDDWGVQKPETAFLFPAYNDRNQDIHGALYYSRRPEERHEEFALELLGTELSRTEKAQQNVFREVIETTLSGDCTFETVRSISDAINEMIEENKDNPEPVTLGKKEMQQILEENGATEDQMKKFDSV
;
A
#
# COMPACT_ATOMS: atom_id res chain seq x y z
N ASP A 1 -0.75 11.84 -24.38
CA ASP A 1 -1.37 10.56 -24.70
C ASP A 1 -1.07 9.49 -23.71
N ILE A 2 -2.12 8.76 -23.38
CA ILE A 2 -2.02 7.41 -22.84
C ILE A 2 -1.71 6.51 -24.03
N PRO A 3 -0.51 5.93 -24.20
CA PRO A 3 -0.28 5.01 -25.31
C PRO A 3 -1.33 3.88 -25.27
N VAL A 4 -1.81 3.38 -26.41
CA VAL A 4 -2.69 2.21 -26.44
C VAL A 4 -1.83 0.96 -26.64
N ARG A 5 -1.95 -0.05 -25.77
CA ARG A 5 -1.37 -1.38 -26.06
C ARG A 5 -2.46 -2.44 -26.11
N THR A 6 -2.38 -3.31 -27.10
CA THR A 6 -3.18 -4.54 -27.13
C THR A 6 -2.75 -5.50 -26.02
N LYS A 7 -3.59 -6.50 -25.70
CA LYS A 7 -3.24 -7.55 -24.72
C LYS A 7 -1.96 -8.30 -25.10
N ASP A 8 -1.59 -8.30 -26.37
CA ASP A 8 -0.37 -8.92 -26.91
C ASP A 8 0.85 -7.98 -26.90
N GLY A 9 0.73 -6.79 -26.32
CA GLY A 9 1.84 -5.85 -26.13
C GLY A 9 2.21 -5.01 -27.35
N LEU A 10 1.41 -5.05 -28.42
CA LEU A 10 1.61 -4.18 -29.58
C LEU A 10 1.15 -2.76 -29.26
N GLU A 11 1.99 -1.78 -29.56
CA GLU A 11 1.66 -0.35 -29.46
C GLU A 11 0.82 0.07 -30.66
N LEU A 12 -0.33 0.68 -30.38
CA LEU A 12 -1.18 1.37 -31.36
C LEU A 12 -0.85 2.85 -31.28
N ASP A 13 -0.55 3.44 -32.44
CA ASP A 13 0.05 4.78 -32.58
C ASP A 13 -0.95 5.93 -32.37
N ASP A 14 -2.26 5.63 -32.36
CA ASP A 14 -3.33 6.61 -32.14
C ASP A 14 -4.04 6.31 -30.80
N SER A 15 -3.74 7.12 -29.79
CA SER A 15 -4.60 7.26 -28.61
C SER A 15 -5.25 8.61 -28.63
N GLU A 16 -6.58 8.66 -28.47
CA GLU A 16 -7.30 9.92 -28.30
C GLU A 16 -7.33 10.39 -26.84
N ASP A 17 -6.88 9.55 -25.90
CA ASP A 17 -7.02 9.80 -24.47
C ASP A 17 -5.82 10.55 -23.89
N VAL A 18 -6.07 11.79 -23.44
CA VAL A 18 -5.09 12.64 -22.76
C VAL A 18 -5.34 12.64 -21.26
N TYR A 19 -4.47 11.94 -20.53
CA TYR A 19 -4.47 11.97 -19.07
C TYR A 19 -3.93 13.29 -18.53
N SER A 20 -4.81 14.06 -17.88
CA SER A 20 -4.46 15.34 -17.24
C SER A 20 -4.41 15.15 -15.73
N PHE A 21 -3.27 15.49 -15.12
CA PHE A 21 -3.03 15.17 -13.72
C PHE A 21 -2.23 16.26 -13.00
N ILE A 22 -2.34 16.24 -11.68
CA ILE A 22 -1.56 17.03 -10.76
C ILE A 22 -0.79 16.07 -9.86
N VAL A 23 0.53 16.27 -9.79
CA VAL A 23 1.40 15.60 -8.81
C VAL A 23 1.83 16.63 -7.78
N VAL A 24 1.63 16.30 -6.52
CA VAL A 24 2.16 17.06 -5.38
C VAL A 24 3.15 16.17 -4.65
N SER A 25 4.38 16.65 -4.45
CA SER A 25 5.43 15.94 -3.73
C SER A 25 6.01 16.78 -2.60
N PHE A 26 6.20 16.15 -1.45
CA PHE A 26 6.83 16.71 -0.27
C PHE A 26 8.26 16.19 -0.21
N CYS A 27 9.21 17.07 -0.49
CA CYS A 27 10.64 16.77 -0.48
C CYS A 27 11.29 17.48 0.72
N PRO A 28 11.84 16.74 1.70
CA PRO A 28 12.50 17.37 2.83
C PRO A 28 13.78 18.07 2.36
N VAL A 29 14.13 19.14 3.05
CA VAL A 29 15.36 19.90 2.81
C VAL A 29 16.31 19.59 3.96
N GLU A 30 17.46 19.02 3.62
CA GLU A 30 18.45 18.57 4.60
C GLU A 30 19.80 19.22 4.33
N LEU A 31 20.58 19.42 5.39
CA LEU A 31 21.96 19.86 5.26
C LEU A 31 22.77 18.77 4.56
N LEU A 32 23.35 19.10 3.41
CA LEU A 32 24.19 18.18 2.67
C LEU A 32 25.47 17.92 3.45
N LYS A 33 25.96 16.69 3.37
CA LYS A 33 27.27 16.35 3.92
C LYS A 33 28.34 17.16 3.21
N ASP A 34 29.22 17.75 4.01
CA ASP A 34 30.41 18.44 3.51
C ASP A 34 31.20 17.52 2.58
N GLY A 35 31.69 18.07 1.48
CA GLY A 35 32.40 17.28 0.48
C GLY A 35 32.95 18.10 -0.66
N LEU A 36 33.86 17.49 -1.41
CA LEU A 36 34.40 18.09 -2.62
C LEU A 36 33.41 17.87 -3.77
N CYS A 37 32.86 18.95 -4.32
CA CYS A 37 31.92 18.91 -5.43
C CYS A 37 32.59 19.44 -6.71
N TYR A 38 32.25 18.84 -7.85
CA TYR A 38 32.68 19.31 -9.15
C TYR A 38 31.58 20.18 -9.77
N ASP A 39 31.91 21.43 -10.08
CA ASP A 39 31.04 22.31 -10.85
C ASP A 39 31.35 22.17 -12.34
N ARG A 40 30.37 21.69 -13.10
CA ARG A 40 30.50 21.51 -14.55
C ARG A 40 30.59 22.85 -15.30
N SER A 41 30.00 23.91 -14.78
CA SER A 41 29.95 25.22 -15.44
C SER A 41 31.30 25.94 -15.37
N THR A 42 31.96 25.90 -14.22
CA THR A 42 33.29 26.49 -14.01
C THR A 42 34.42 25.49 -14.26
N GLN A 43 34.09 24.21 -14.44
CA GLN A 43 35.04 23.09 -14.56
C GLN A 43 36.01 22.98 -13.37
N THR A 44 35.62 23.44 -12.18
CA THR A 44 36.45 23.45 -10.98
C THR A 44 35.87 22.61 -9.86
N PHE A 45 36.75 22.15 -8.96
CA PHE A 45 36.35 21.55 -7.69
C PHE A 45 36.24 22.63 -6.62
N PHE A 46 35.18 22.58 -5.82
CA PHE A 46 35.01 23.42 -4.65
C PHE A 46 34.60 22.58 -3.44
N SER A 47 34.94 23.06 -2.24
CA SER A 47 34.47 22.44 -1.01
C SER A 47 33.06 22.93 -0.74
N ARG A 48 32.08 22.02 -0.78
CA ARG A 48 30.73 22.29 -0.33
C ARG A 48 30.71 22.21 1.19
N MET A 49 30.28 23.29 1.83
CA MET A 49 30.07 23.40 3.28
C MET A 49 28.74 24.11 3.50
N ASP A 50 27.95 23.64 4.46
CA ASP A 50 26.68 24.26 4.89
C ASP A 50 25.65 24.50 3.76
N ASP A 51 25.56 23.55 2.82
CA ASP A 51 24.65 23.65 1.67
C ASP A 51 23.36 22.84 1.94
N TRP A 52 22.20 23.46 1.72
CA TRP A 52 20.89 22.80 1.93
C TRP A 52 20.43 22.16 0.63
N GLY A 53 20.19 20.85 0.67
CA GLY A 53 19.78 20.06 -0.48
C GLY A 53 18.35 19.55 -0.36
N VAL A 54 17.58 19.71 -1.43
CA VAL A 54 16.27 19.07 -1.58
C VAL A 54 16.49 17.56 -1.76
N GLN A 55 15.89 16.77 -0.88
CA GLN A 55 15.96 15.32 -0.93
C GLN A 55 14.89 14.73 -1.86
N LYS A 56 14.90 13.41 -2.01
CA LYS A 56 13.83 12.69 -2.71
C LYS A 56 12.50 12.86 -1.97
N PRO A 57 11.35 12.79 -2.68
CA PRO A 57 10.04 12.85 -2.04
C PRO A 57 9.90 11.82 -0.91
N GLU A 58 9.38 12.26 0.23
CA GLU A 58 8.98 11.38 1.33
C GLU A 58 7.52 10.97 1.18
N THR A 59 6.68 11.93 0.81
CA THR A 59 5.25 11.73 0.58
C THR A 59 4.86 12.44 -0.70
N ALA A 60 3.96 11.85 -1.48
CA ALA A 60 3.41 12.50 -2.67
C ALA A 60 2.02 11.97 -2.94
N PHE A 61 1.21 12.74 -3.66
CA PHE A 61 -0.03 12.23 -4.22
C PHE A 61 -0.19 12.66 -5.67
N LEU A 62 -0.91 11.85 -6.42
CA LEU A 62 -1.24 12.06 -7.82
C LEU A 62 -2.76 11.97 -7.97
N PHE A 63 -3.35 13.02 -8.53
CA PHE A 63 -4.79 13.12 -8.75
C PHE A 63 -5.06 13.66 -10.15
N PRO A 64 -6.12 13.17 -10.83
CA PRO A 64 -6.93 11.98 -10.54
C PRO A 64 -6.13 10.67 -10.62
N ALA A 65 -6.54 9.61 -9.93
CA ALA A 65 -5.82 8.33 -9.96
C ALA A 65 -5.72 7.77 -11.38
N TYR A 66 -4.70 6.92 -11.59
CA TYR A 66 -4.46 6.29 -12.88
C TYR A 66 -4.57 4.77 -12.73
N ASN A 67 -5.74 4.24 -13.07
CA ASN A 67 -6.11 2.84 -12.92
C ASN A 67 -6.53 2.29 -14.28
N ASP A 68 -6.14 1.06 -14.62
CA ASP A 68 -6.54 0.38 -15.87
C ASP A 68 -6.32 1.20 -17.15
N ARG A 69 -5.21 1.94 -17.19
CA ARG A 69 -4.86 2.88 -18.27
C ARG A 69 -5.88 3.99 -18.50
N ASN A 70 -6.65 4.34 -17.47
CA ASN A 70 -7.64 5.39 -17.55
C ASN A 70 -7.55 6.33 -16.34
N GLN A 71 -8.15 7.50 -16.51
CA GLN A 71 -8.30 8.49 -15.47
C GLN A 71 -9.44 8.09 -14.52
N ASP A 72 -9.13 7.94 -13.24
CA ASP A 72 -10.10 7.70 -12.18
C ASP A 72 -10.26 8.95 -11.32
N ILE A 73 -11.35 9.68 -11.54
CA ILE A 73 -11.68 10.92 -10.83
C ILE A 73 -12.15 10.70 -9.39
N HIS A 74 -12.43 9.46 -9.00
CA HIS A 74 -12.91 9.11 -7.66
C HIS A 74 -11.77 8.67 -6.74
N GLY A 75 -10.55 8.54 -7.25
CA GLY A 75 -9.37 8.12 -6.50
C GLY A 75 -8.20 9.09 -6.62
N ALA A 76 -7.25 8.94 -5.70
CA ALA A 76 -5.91 9.52 -5.79
C ALA A 76 -4.88 8.41 -5.52
N LEU A 77 -3.74 8.45 -6.22
CA LEU A 77 -2.62 7.57 -5.90
C LEU A 77 -1.77 8.24 -4.83
N TYR A 78 -1.61 7.57 -3.69
CA TYR A 78 -0.82 8.07 -2.57
C TYR A 78 0.51 7.34 -2.47
N TYR A 79 1.60 8.08 -2.43
CA TYR A 79 2.95 7.59 -2.25
C TYR A 79 3.47 7.99 -0.87
N SER A 80 4.00 7.01 -0.14
CA SER A 80 4.86 7.27 1.00
C SER A 80 6.09 6.38 0.91
N ARG A 81 7.25 7.00 1.12
CA ARG A 81 8.55 6.31 1.15
C ARG A 81 8.65 5.33 2.32
N ARG A 82 7.99 5.65 3.45
CA ARG A 82 8.03 4.89 4.68
C ARG A 82 6.59 4.61 5.13
N PRO A 83 6.11 3.35 5.04
CA PRO A 83 4.75 3.01 5.43
C PRO A 83 4.37 3.35 6.88
N GLU A 84 5.34 3.53 7.77
CA GLU A 84 5.11 3.95 9.17
C GLU A 84 4.99 5.48 9.30
N GLU A 85 5.48 6.25 8.33
CA GLU A 85 5.52 7.72 8.31
C GLU A 85 4.76 8.22 7.06
N ARG A 86 3.48 7.81 6.94
CA ARG A 86 2.66 8.12 5.77
C ARG A 86 1.97 9.47 5.83
N HIS A 87 2.10 10.21 6.93
CA HIS A 87 1.43 11.48 7.13
C HIS A 87 -0.07 11.38 6.82
N GLU A 88 -0.78 10.59 7.61
CA GLU A 88 -2.22 10.34 7.40
C GLU A 88 -3.05 11.63 7.47
N GLU A 89 -2.54 12.64 8.19
CA GLU A 89 -3.06 14.00 8.19
C GLU A 89 -3.17 14.61 6.80
N PHE A 90 -2.23 14.34 5.89
CA PHE A 90 -2.30 14.86 4.53
C PHE A 90 -3.42 14.20 3.73
N ALA A 91 -3.57 12.88 3.84
CA ALA A 91 -4.68 12.20 3.20
C ALA A 91 -6.03 12.70 3.73
N LEU A 92 -6.14 12.87 5.05
CA LEU A 92 -7.38 13.32 5.66
C LEU A 92 -7.71 14.79 5.32
N GLU A 93 -6.75 15.71 5.44
CA GLU A 93 -6.98 17.13 5.25
C GLU A 93 -7.02 17.57 3.78
N LEU A 94 -6.19 16.97 2.91
CA LEU A 94 -6.15 17.32 1.48
C LEU A 94 -7.12 16.50 0.64
N LEU A 95 -7.23 15.19 0.91
CA LEU A 95 -8.05 14.27 0.10
C LEU A 95 -9.40 13.97 0.75
N GLY A 96 -9.60 14.31 2.03
CA GLY A 96 -10.86 14.06 2.73
C GLY A 96 -11.12 12.58 3.02
N THR A 97 -10.08 11.75 2.99
CA THR A 97 -10.19 10.29 3.17
C THR A 97 -9.12 9.77 4.10
N GLU A 98 -9.44 8.70 4.82
CA GLU A 98 -8.46 7.93 5.57
C GLU A 98 -7.66 7.04 4.62
N LEU A 99 -6.37 6.85 4.93
CA LEU A 99 -5.55 5.87 4.21
C LEU A 99 -5.92 4.46 4.66
N SER A 100 -5.86 3.52 3.72
CA SER A 100 -5.93 2.10 4.05
C SER A 100 -4.81 1.72 5.02
N ARG A 101 -5.05 0.68 5.83
CA ARG A 101 -4.04 0.16 6.75
C ARG A 101 -2.83 -0.33 5.96
N THR A 102 -1.64 -0.18 6.55
CA THR A 102 -0.44 -0.77 5.97
C THR A 102 -0.50 -2.30 6.04
N GLU A 103 0.18 -2.98 5.12
CA GLU A 103 0.29 -4.45 5.13
C GLU A 103 0.78 -4.98 6.49
N LYS A 104 1.77 -4.30 7.09
CA LYS A 104 2.30 -4.66 8.40
C LYS A 104 1.28 -4.44 9.52
N ALA A 105 0.53 -3.34 9.49
CA ALA A 105 -0.54 -3.10 10.46
C ALA A 105 -1.67 -4.13 10.29
N GLN A 106 -2.04 -4.47 9.06
CA GLN A 106 -3.02 -5.51 8.75
C GLN A 106 -2.55 -6.88 9.24
N GLN A 107 -1.29 -7.24 9.03
CA GLN A 107 -0.69 -8.48 9.53
C GLN A 107 -0.70 -8.54 11.07
N ASN A 108 -0.36 -7.44 11.74
CA ASN A 108 -0.36 -7.37 13.19
C ASN A 108 -1.77 -7.52 13.78
N VAL A 109 -2.75 -6.83 13.19
CA VAL A 109 -4.16 -6.92 13.60
C VAL A 109 -4.68 -8.34 13.41
N PHE A 110 -4.38 -8.95 12.26
CA PHE A 110 -4.73 -10.35 12.00
C PHE A 110 -4.12 -11.30 13.04
N ARG A 111 -2.84 -11.11 13.36
CA ARG A 111 -2.17 -11.91 14.40
C ARG A 111 -2.81 -11.73 15.77
N GLU A 112 -3.07 -10.48 16.17
CA GLU A 112 -3.70 -10.15 17.45
C GLU A 112 -5.11 -10.76 17.56
N VAL A 113 -5.89 -10.73 16.48
CA VAL A 113 -7.21 -11.35 16.39
C VAL A 113 -7.12 -12.86 16.59
N ILE A 114 -6.17 -13.54 15.94
CA ILE A 114 -5.96 -14.98 16.11
C ILE A 114 -5.53 -15.31 17.54
N GLU A 115 -4.55 -14.60 18.09
CA GLU A 115 -4.03 -14.82 19.44
C GLU A 115 -5.10 -14.60 20.52
N THR A 116 -5.91 -13.55 20.37
CA THR A 116 -7.01 -13.22 21.29
C THR A 116 -8.14 -14.24 21.19
N THR A 117 -8.47 -14.69 19.97
CA THR A 117 -9.57 -15.63 19.73
C THR A 117 -9.20 -17.04 20.18
N LEU A 118 -8.02 -17.54 19.83
CA LEU A 118 -7.58 -18.92 20.10
C LEU A 118 -6.84 -19.08 21.44
N SER A 119 -6.83 -18.06 22.30
CA SER A 119 -6.11 -18.03 23.58
C SER A 119 -6.20 -19.37 24.35
N GLY A 120 -5.07 -20.10 24.44
CA GLY A 120 -4.94 -21.39 25.12
C GLY A 120 -4.88 -22.63 24.20
N ASP A 121 -5.54 -22.59 23.04
CA ASP A 121 -5.62 -23.71 22.06
C ASP A 121 -4.91 -23.40 20.73
N CYS A 122 -4.21 -22.25 20.66
CA CYS A 122 -3.41 -21.85 19.50
C CYS A 122 -2.19 -22.77 19.33
N THR A 123 -2.40 -23.89 18.63
CA THR A 123 -1.34 -24.82 18.24
C THR A 123 -0.77 -24.42 16.88
N PHE A 124 0.48 -24.79 16.61
CA PHE A 124 1.09 -24.57 15.30
C PHE A 124 0.25 -25.17 14.16
N GLU A 125 -0.42 -26.31 14.40
CA GLU A 125 -1.30 -26.95 13.43
C GLU A 125 -2.51 -26.08 13.09
N THR A 126 -3.19 -25.50 14.09
CA THR A 126 -4.33 -24.59 13.84
C THR A 126 -3.93 -23.35 13.04
N VAL A 127 -2.79 -22.72 13.35
CA VAL A 127 -2.31 -21.54 12.61
C VAL A 127 -1.92 -21.89 11.18
N ARG A 128 -1.33 -23.07 10.97
CA ARG A 128 -0.98 -23.58 9.65
C ARG A 128 -2.22 -23.84 8.82
N SER A 129 -3.22 -24.52 9.38
CA SER A 129 -4.47 -24.83 8.66
C SER A 129 -5.25 -23.57 8.29
N ILE A 130 -5.30 -22.54 9.16
CA ILE A 130 -5.86 -21.22 8.83
C ILE A 130 -5.09 -20.57 7.68
N SER A 131 -3.76 -20.62 7.71
CA SER A 131 -2.92 -20.02 6.66
C SER A 131 -3.11 -20.74 5.31
N ASP A 132 -3.22 -22.07 5.34
CA ASP A 132 -3.46 -22.89 4.15
C ASP A 132 -4.85 -22.60 3.56
N ALA A 133 -5.90 -22.49 4.40
CA ALA A 133 -7.25 -22.14 3.95
C ALA A 133 -7.33 -20.74 3.31
N ILE A 134 -6.61 -19.75 3.86
CA ILE A 134 -6.53 -18.41 3.27
C ILE A 134 -5.82 -18.45 1.91
N ASN A 135 -4.71 -19.19 1.81
CA ASN A 135 -4.00 -19.34 0.55
C ASN A 135 -4.85 -20.04 -0.50
N GLU A 136 -5.60 -21.09 -0.13
CA GLU A 136 -6.53 -21.77 -1.03
C GLU A 136 -7.60 -20.82 -1.55
N MET A 137 -8.22 -20.01 -0.67
CA MET A 137 -9.20 -19.00 -1.08
C MET A 137 -8.61 -17.95 -2.04
N ILE A 138 -7.34 -17.54 -1.84
CA ILE A 138 -6.63 -16.63 -2.74
C ILE A 138 -6.40 -17.30 -4.09
N GLU A 139 -5.93 -18.55 -4.12
CA GLU A 139 -5.69 -19.31 -5.34
C GLU A 139 -6.97 -19.52 -6.16
N GLU A 140 -8.08 -19.87 -5.52
CA GLU A 140 -9.38 -20.08 -6.18
C GLU A 140 -9.92 -18.81 -6.84
N ASN A 141 -9.54 -17.64 -6.34
CA ASN A 141 -10.01 -16.34 -6.84
C ASN A 141 -8.97 -15.60 -7.68
N LYS A 142 -7.85 -16.23 -8.06
CA LYS A 142 -6.81 -15.59 -8.89
C LYS A 142 -7.28 -15.11 -10.26
N ASP A 143 -8.27 -15.77 -10.83
CA ASP A 143 -8.83 -15.41 -12.13
C ASP A 143 -9.92 -14.32 -12.04
N ASN A 144 -10.31 -13.94 -10.83
CA ASN A 144 -11.30 -12.90 -10.59
C ASN A 144 -10.61 -11.51 -10.62
N PRO A 145 -11.18 -10.51 -11.32
CA PRO A 145 -10.59 -9.17 -11.38
C PRO A 145 -10.67 -8.42 -10.05
N GLU A 146 -11.55 -8.84 -9.13
CA GLU A 146 -11.66 -8.25 -7.80
C GLU A 146 -10.77 -8.98 -6.78
N PRO A 147 -10.01 -8.25 -5.95
CA PRO A 147 -9.16 -8.86 -4.94
C PRO A 147 -10.01 -9.58 -3.88
N VAL A 148 -9.53 -10.72 -3.41
CA VAL A 148 -10.17 -11.46 -2.30
C VAL A 148 -10.21 -10.58 -1.06
N THR A 149 -11.41 -10.22 -0.63
CA THR A 149 -11.62 -9.52 0.63
C THR A 149 -11.97 -10.52 1.72
N LEU A 150 -11.20 -10.52 2.80
CA LEU A 150 -11.46 -11.38 3.95
C LEU A 150 -12.15 -10.56 5.04
N GLY A 151 -13.47 -10.60 5.04
CA GLY A 151 -14.34 -9.93 5.99
C GLY A 151 -14.57 -10.73 7.27
N LYS A 152 -15.33 -10.13 8.21
CA LYS A 152 -15.63 -10.74 9.52
C LYS A 152 -16.30 -12.11 9.39
N LYS A 153 -17.15 -12.30 8.38
CA LYS A 153 -17.87 -13.56 8.14
C LYS A 153 -16.97 -14.66 7.58
N GLU A 154 -16.14 -14.37 6.57
CA GLU A 154 -15.20 -15.37 6.06
C GLU A 154 -14.20 -15.77 7.15
N MET A 155 -13.76 -14.81 7.97
CA MET A 155 -12.88 -15.10 9.10
C MET A 155 -13.54 -15.98 10.17
N GLN A 156 -14.83 -15.78 10.46
CA GLN A 156 -15.59 -16.69 11.35
C GLN A 156 -15.64 -18.10 10.80
N GLN A 157 -15.99 -18.24 9.52
CA GLN A 157 -16.07 -19.56 8.90
C GLN A 157 -14.73 -20.29 8.92
N ILE A 158 -13.63 -19.60 8.57
CA ILE A 158 -12.28 -20.18 8.66
C ILE A 158 -11.96 -20.60 10.10
N LEU A 159 -12.28 -19.78 11.10
CA LEU A 159 -11.99 -20.11 12.50
C LEU A 159 -12.81 -21.32 12.98
N GLU A 160 -14.10 -21.41 12.62
CA GLU A 160 -14.97 -22.56 12.94
C GLU A 160 -14.46 -23.86 12.30
N GLU A 161 -14.12 -23.82 11.00
CA GLU A 161 -13.60 -24.96 10.26
C GLU A 161 -12.24 -25.44 10.78
N ASN A 162 -11.48 -24.55 11.42
CA ASN A 162 -10.16 -24.83 11.98
C ASN A 162 -10.18 -25.10 13.51
N GLY A 163 -11.35 -25.39 14.08
CA GLY A 163 -11.49 -25.91 15.44
C GLY A 163 -11.69 -24.87 16.54
N ALA A 164 -12.11 -23.65 16.20
CA ALA A 164 -12.50 -22.66 17.22
C ALA A 164 -13.78 -23.12 17.95
N THR A 165 -13.78 -22.98 19.27
CA THR A 165 -14.94 -23.30 20.12
C THR A 165 -15.99 -22.18 20.08
N GLU A 166 -17.26 -22.50 20.40
CA GLU A 166 -18.34 -21.50 20.48
C GLU A 166 -18.01 -20.31 21.40
N ASP A 167 -17.27 -20.56 22.49
CA ASP A 167 -16.87 -19.49 23.42
C ASP A 167 -15.77 -18.59 22.84
N GLN A 168 -14.88 -19.13 21.99
CA GLN A 168 -13.90 -18.34 21.25
C GLN A 168 -14.58 -17.51 20.14
N MET A 169 -15.62 -18.05 19.52
CA MET A 169 -16.38 -17.33 18.49
C MET A 169 -17.18 -16.15 19.04
N LYS A 170 -17.75 -16.29 20.24
CA LYS A 170 -18.37 -15.16 20.96
C LYS A 170 -17.37 -14.04 21.28
N LYS A 171 -16.11 -14.38 21.59
CA LYS A 171 -15.05 -13.38 21.81
C LYS A 171 -14.69 -12.65 20.51
N PHE A 172 -14.52 -13.39 19.42
CA PHE A 172 -14.29 -12.78 18.11
C PHE A 172 -15.43 -11.85 17.69
N ASP A 173 -16.69 -12.22 17.98
CA ASP A 173 -17.84 -11.38 17.63
C ASP A 173 -17.87 -10.04 18.38
N SER A 174 -17.29 -9.98 19.57
CA SER A 174 -17.16 -8.77 20.38
C SER A 174 -16.00 -7.85 20.00
N VAL A 175 -15.13 -8.30 19.08
CA VAL A 175 -14.00 -7.55 18.50
C VAL A 175 -14.42 -6.94 17.16
#